data_AF-Q4RDD5-F1
#
_entry.id   AF-Q4RDD5-F1
#
_cell.length_a   1.000
_cell.length_b   1.000
_cell.length_c   1.000
_cell.angle_alpha   90.00
_cell.angle_beta   90.00
_cell.angle_gamma   90.00
#
_symmetry.space_group_name_H-M   'P 1'
#
loop_
_entity.id
_entity.type
_entity.pdbx_description
1 polymer ?
#
loop_
_entity_poly.entity_id
_entity_poly.type
_entity_poly.pdbx_seq_one_letter_code
_entity_poly.pdbx_strand_id
1 'polypeptide(L)'
;PALPGRRRPPGGSCTAPFPARHFVVVRPHTAQAEGEVNLYKGDRVKVLSIGEGGFWEGSTRGLVGWFPADCVEETPSKASEERS
;
A
#
# COMPACT_ATOMS: atom_id res chain seq x y z
N PRO A 1 -16.01 -7.17 -12.76
CA PRO A 1 -14.56 -7.44 -12.68
C PRO A 1 -14.17 -7.81 -11.24
N ALA A 2 -14.05 -9.11 -10.96
CA ALA A 2 -13.68 -9.63 -9.66
C ALA A 2 -12.16 -9.59 -9.51
N LEU A 3 -11.67 -8.99 -8.42
CA LEU A 3 -10.26 -8.94 -8.09
C LEU A 3 -9.76 -10.38 -7.79
N PRO A 4 -8.59 -10.79 -8.32
CA PRO A 4 -8.09 -12.14 -8.13
C PRO A 4 -7.90 -12.44 -6.64
N GLY A 5 -8.47 -13.58 -6.22
CA GLY A 5 -8.54 -14.01 -4.84
C GLY A 5 -7.20 -13.94 -4.12
N ARG A 6 -7.26 -13.30 -2.95
CA ARG A 6 -6.20 -13.17 -1.95
C ARG A 6 -5.63 -14.55 -1.61
N ARG A 7 -4.50 -14.93 -2.24
CA ARG A 7 -3.64 -16.00 -1.73
C ARG A 7 -2.52 -15.35 -0.91
N ARG A 8 -2.74 -15.27 0.39
CA ARG A 8 -1.66 -14.99 1.36
C ARG A 8 -0.99 -16.32 1.72
N PRO A 9 0.33 -16.50 1.52
CA PRO A 9 1.02 -17.64 2.10
C PRO A 9 1.15 -17.46 3.63
N PRO A 10 1.03 -18.54 4.43
CA PRO A 10 1.31 -18.49 5.86
C PRO A 10 2.83 -18.53 6.07
N GLY A 11 3.39 -17.46 6.62
CA GLY A 11 4.81 -17.40 7.04
C GLY A 11 5.77 -17.00 5.92
N GLY A 12 6.55 -15.95 6.17
CA GLY A 12 7.62 -15.53 5.27
C GLY A 12 7.79 -14.02 5.29
N SER A 13 8.90 -13.57 5.86
CA SER A 13 9.38 -12.20 5.77
C SER A 13 9.31 -11.70 4.33
N CYS A 14 8.36 -10.80 4.06
CA CYS A 14 8.28 -10.09 2.79
C CYS A 14 9.37 -9.01 2.76
N THR A 15 10.62 -9.41 2.52
CA THR A 15 11.65 -8.50 2.00
C THR A 15 11.19 -8.10 0.60
N ALA A 16 10.43 -7.00 0.54
CA ALA A 16 10.00 -6.39 -0.72
C ALA A 16 11.25 -5.99 -1.52
N PRO A 17 11.34 -6.31 -2.82
CA PRO A 17 12.49 -5.95 -3.66
C PRO A 17 12.49 -4.46 -4.06
N PHE A 18 11.51 -3.68 -3.61
CA PHE A 18 11.49 -2.23 -3.76
C PHE A 18 12.15 -1.60 -2.52
N PRO A 19 13.08 -0.64 -2.68
CA PRO A 19 13.48 0.20 -1.56
C PRO A 19 12.18 0.76 -0.98
N ALA A 20 11.94 0.55 0.31
CA ALA A 20 10.66 0.81 0.95
C ALA A 20 10.18 2.24 0.66
N ARG A 21 9.42 2.39 -0.43
CA ARG A 21 8.74 3.62 -0.80
C ARG A 21 7.54 3.68 0.11
N HIS A 22 7.62 4.59 1.06
CA HIS A 22 6.53 4.83 1.99
C HIS A 22 5.59 5.82 1.33
N PHE A 23 4.31 5.51 1.37
CA PHE A 23 3.28 6.41 0.90
C PHE A 23 2.53 6.94 2.11
N VAL A 24 2.17 8.22 2.06
CA VAL A 24 1.34 8.84 3.08
C VAL A 24 -0.03 9.07 2.48
N VAL A 25 -1.04 8.67 3.21
CA VAL A 25 -2.43 8.89 2.83
C VAL A 25 -2.71 10.40 2.89
N VAL A 26 -2.96 11.02 1.74
CA VAL A 26 -3.36 12.43 1.65
C VAL A 26 -4.87 12.60 1.71
N ARG A 27 -5.63 11.56 1.32
CA ARG A 27 -7.09 11.51 1.44
C ARG A 27 -7.56 10.27 2.19
N PRO A 28 -8.45 10.41 3.18
CA PRO A 28 -9.04 9.26 3.85
C PRO A 28 -9.94 8.48 2.87
N HIS A 29 -9.89 7.15 2.95
CA HIS A 29 -10.74 6.23 2.18
C HIS A 29 -11.33 5.20 3.12
N THR A 30 -12.59 4.86 2.95
CA THR A 30 -13.26 3.84 3.76
C THR A 30 -13.46 2.62 2.89
N ALA A 31 -12.91 1.47 3.28
CA ALA A 31 -13.16 0.21 2.57
C ALA A 31 -14.66 -0.11 2.59
N GLN A 32 -15.25 -0.37 1.42
CA GLN A 32 -16.67 -0.69 1.28
C GLN A 32 -16.91 -2.15 0.88
N ALA A 33 -15.91 -2.81 0.28
CA ALA A 33 -15.96 -4.18 -0.18
C ALA A 33 -14.82 -5.06 0.38
N GLU A 34 -15.02 -6.37 0.30
CA GLU A 34 -13.97 -7.34 0.59
C GLU A 34 -12.79 -7.16 -0.38
N GLY A 35 -11.64 -6.78 0.17
CA GLY A 35 -10.42 -6.51 -0.58
C GLY A 35 -10.05 -5.03 -0.69
N GLU A 36 -10.88 -4.11 -0.21
CA GLU A 36 -10.47 -2.71 0.00
C GLU A 36 -9.84 -2.52 1.38
N VAL A 37 -9.12 -1.41 1.55
CA VAL A 37 -8.52 -1.05 2.84
C VAL A 37 -8.88 0.37 3.27
N ASN A 38 -9.10 0.56 4.57
CA ASN A 38 -9.34 1.88 5.14
C ASN A 38 -8.04 2.68 5.16
N LEU A 39 -8.06 3.82 4.47
CA LEU A 39 -6.99 4.80 4.51
C LEU A 39 -7.39 5.93 5.47
N TYR A 40 -6.46 6.32 6.33
CA TYR A 40 -6.62 7.45 7.23
C TYR A 40 -5.67 8.55 6.82
N LYS A 41 -6.15 9.78 6.64
CA LYS A 41 -5.28 10.91 6.27
C LYS A 41 -4.11 11.06 7.25
N GLY A 42 -2.89 11.14 6.72
CA GLY A 42 -1.65 11.21 7.49
C GLY A 42 -1.08 9.85 7.91
N ASP A 43 -1.79 8.75 7.65
CA ASP A 43 -1.33 7.40 7.96
C ASP A 43 -0.35 6.93 6.89
N ARG A 44 0.58 6.04 7.27
CA ARG A 44 1.56 5.46 6.34
C ARG A 44 1.00 4.16 5.77
N VAL A 45 1.03 4.04 4.46
CA VAL A 45 0.61 2.84 3.74
C VAL A 45 1.79 2.25 2.98
N LYS A 46 1.90 0.92 3.05
CA LYS A 46 2.91 0.17 2.34
C LYS A 46 2.28 -0.38 1.06
N VAL A 47 2.63 0.20 -0.08
CA VAL A 47 2.22 -0.36 -1.37
C VAL A 47 2.92 -1.70 -1.55
N LEU A 48 2.13 -2.75 -1.80
CA LEU A 48 2.59 -4.09 -2.10
C LEU A 48 2.64 -4.31 -3.62
N SER A 49 1.62 -3.85 -4.33
CA SER A 49 1.49 -4.00 -5.77
C SER A 49 0.72 -2.84 -6.39
N ILE A 50 0.97 -2.54 -7.65
CA ILE A 50 0.25 -1.51 -8.43
C ILE A 50 -0.61 -2.25 -9.46
N GLY A 51 -1.92 -2.05 -9.41
CA GLY A 51 -2.87 -2.59 -10.37
C GLY A 51 -3.11 -1.65 -11.54
N GLU A 52 -3.92 -2.11 -12.50
CA GLU A 52 -4.34 -1.32 -13.65
C GLU A 52 -5.39 -0.26 -13.27
N GLY A 53 -5.39 0.86 -14.01
CA GLY A 53 -6.37 1.93 -13.82
C GLY A 53 -6.15 2.83 -12.60
N GLY A 54 -4.95 2.83 -12.00
CA GLY A 54 -4.62 3.72 -10.88
C GLY A 54 -5.03 3.21 -9.51
N PHE A 55 -5.37 1.92 -9.39
CA PHE A 55 -5.62 1.27 -8.10
C PHE A 55 -4.37 0.54 -7.63
N TRP A 56 -3.95 0.83 -6.40
CA TRP A 56 -2.78 0.22 -5.78
C TRP A 56 -3.22 -0.69 -4.65
N GLU A 57 -2.58 -1.86 -4.55
CA GLU A 57 -2.71 -2.75 -3.41
C GLU A 57 -1.67 -2.35 -2.38
N GLY A 58 -2.12 -2.09 -1.15
CA GLY A 58 -1.21 -1.85 -0.06
C GLY A 58 -1.73 -2.35 1.27
N SER A 59 -0.83 -2.36 2.24
CA SER A 59 -1.13 -2.72 3.61
C SER A 59 -1.07 -1.49 4.52
N THR A 60 -2.12 -1.32 5.31
CA THR A 60 -2.17 -0.35 6.40
C THR A 60 -2.85 -0.97 7.61
N ARG A 61 -2.33 -0.67 8.81
CA ARG A 61 -2.86 -1.16 10.10
C ARG A 61 -3.09 -2.69 10.17
N GLY A 62 -2.30 -3.46 9.42
CA GLY A 62 -2.42 -4.93 9.34
C GLY A 62 -3.51 -5.45 8.39
N LEU A 63 -4.27 -4.55 7.77
CA LEU A 63 -5.20 -4.84 6.69
C LEU A 63 -4.49 -4.67 5.34
N VAL A 64 -4.82 -5.53 4.39
CA VAL A 64 -4.27 -5.50 3.02
C VAL A 64 -5.45 -5.37 2.07
N GLY A 65 -5.40 -4.36 1.21
CA GLY A 65 -6.42 -4.15 0.22
C GLY A 65 -6.06 -3.10 -0.82
N TRP A 66 -6.99 -2.91 -1.74
CA TRP A 66 -6.89 -2.01 -2.88
C TRP A 66 -7.40 -0.63 -2.50
N PHE A 67 -6.73 0.40 -3.00
CA PHE A 67 -7.12 1.79 -2.87
C PHE A 67 -6.68 2.59 -4.10
N PRO A 68 -7.33 3.72 -4.40
CA PRO A 68 -6.88 4.60 -5.47
C PRO A 68 -5.52 5.21 -5.12
N ALA A 69 -4.58 5.20 -6.06
CA ALA A 69 -3.28 5.89 -5.92
C ALA A 69 -3.48 7.37 -5.56
N ASP A 70 -4.54 7.97 -6.08
CA ASP A 70 -5.06 9.29 -5.76
C ASP A 70 -5.22 9.58 -4.25
N CYS A 71 -5.47 8.56 -3.44
CA CYS A 71 -5.62 8.71 -2.00
C CYS A 71 -4.29 8.82 -1.24
N VAL A 72 -3.17 8.49 -1.89
CA VAL A 72 -1.85 8.39 -1.28
C VAL A 72 -0.83 9.19 -2.07
N GLU A 73 0.21 9.65 -1.39
CA GLU A 73 1.29 10.41 -2.02
C GLU A 73 2.62 9.75 -1.67
N GLU A 74 3.50 9.63 -2.67
CA GLU A 74 4.84 9.09 -2.46
C GLU A 74 5.58 10.03 -1.53
N THR A 75 5.83 9.59 -0.31
CA THR A 75 6.75 10.32 0.55
C THR A 75 8.14 9.93 0.12
N PRO A 76 9.04 10.90 -0.17
CA PRO A 76 10.43 10.58 -0.34
C PRO A 76 10.93 10.01 0.98
N SER A 77 10.92 8.67 1.10
CA SER A 77 11.80 7.99 2.03
C SER A 77 13.17 8.53 1.68
N LYS A 78 13.81 9.28 2.59
CA LYS A 78 15.21 9.68 2.51
C LYS A 78 16.05 8.39 2.40
N ALA A 79 16.12 7.82 1.20
CA ALA A 79 16.98 6.71 0.81
C ALA A 79 18.26 7.28 0.17
N SER A 80 18.67 8.45 0.65
CA SER A 80 19.97 9.03 0.38
C SER A 80 20.61 9.29 1.73
N GLU A 81 21.82 8.75 1.89
CA GLU A 81 22.76 8.89 3.01
C GLU A 81 22.76 7.77 4.04
N GLU A 82 23.16 6.57 3.62
CA GLU A 82 24.15 5.77 4.38
C GLU A 82 25.21 5.27 3.38
N ARG A 83 25.91 6.22 2.76
CA ARG A 83 27.25 6.02 2.22
C ARG A 83 28.08 7.17 2.79
N SER A 84 28.41 7.07 4.07
CA SER A 84 29.48 7.85 4.69
C SER A 84 30.70 6.95 4.87
#